data_AF-A0A261QAW2-F1
#
_entry.id   AF-A0A261QAW2-F1
#
_cell.length_a   1.000
_cell.length_b   1.000
_cell.length_c   1.000
_cell.angle_alpha   90.00
_cell.angle_beta   90.00
_cell.angle_gamma   90.00
#
_symmetry.space_group_name_H-M   'P 1'
#
loop_
_entity.id
_entity.type
_entity.pdbx_description
1 polymer ?
#
loop_
_entity_poly.entity_id
_entity_poly.type
_entity_poly.pdbx_seq_one_letter_code
_entity_poly.pdbx_strand_id
1 'polypeptide(L)'
;MSSLIDCPGLAALKSVPANACEVIPGKVMRMGYQLLSGSDFTEANIITEAAWTAALTAADAKKIVLTPFLSDAGDPITPGEPNQTGGNDGTTAMGLPVVESYGFSSGLFQIMGASSAQIDALRSLTGASIALSGPTRLGTYLFCEGDKIGSIGGKPIPVYNVTISDPTLGGRGKAVNYPLRFNFPALWSKGLTFHKANFSLNALINA
;
A
#
# COMPACT_ATOMS: atom_id res chain seq x y z
N MET A 1 1.30 -20.47 -9.79
CA MET A 1 0.90 -19.24 -10.50
C MET A 1 -0.62 -19.20 -10.47
N SER A 2 -1.23 -18.35 -9.64
CA SER A 2 -2.67 -18.13 -9.70
C SER A 2 -2.95 -17.33 -10.97
N SER A 3 -3.71 -17.92 -11.89
CA SER A 3 -4.12 -17.23 -13.10
C SER A 3 -4.95 -16.01 -12.68
N LEU A 4 -4.51 -14.80 -13.03
CA LEU A 4 -5.18 -13.55 -12.63
C LEU A 4 -6.49 -13.33 -13.39
N ILE A 5 -6.75 -14.15 -14.41
CA ILE A 5 -7.97 -14.17 -15.22
C ILE A 5 -8.40 -15.63 -15.37
N ASP A 6 -9.11 -16.17 -14.38
CA ASP A 6 -9.75 -17.48 -14.50
C ASP A 6 -10.91 -17.37 -15.50
N CYS A 7 -10.80 -18.02 -16.66
CA CYS A 7 -11.90 -18.14 -17.62
C CYS A 7 -12.13 -19.57 -18.11
N PRO A 8 -12.65 -20.50 -17.29
CA PRO A 8 -13.24 -21.74 -17.78
C PRO A 8 -14.77 -21.60 -17.82
N GLY A 9 -15.30 -21.17 -18.97
CA GLY A 9 -16.73 -21.17 -19.29
C GLY A 9 -17.57 -20.15 -18.49
N LEU A 10 -17.67 -18.93 -18.99
CA LEU A 10 -18.49 -17.87 -18.39
C LEU A 10 -19.99 -18.21 -18.51
N ALA A 11 -20.51 -19.04 -17.61
CA ALA A 11 -21.91 -19.49 -17.63
C ALA A 11 -22.91 -18.36 -17.33
N ALA A 12 -22.46 -17.29 -16.66
CA ALA A 12 -23.23 -16.07 -16.42
C ALA A 12 -22.30 -14.88 -16.09
N LEU A 13 -22.75 -13.66 -16.41
CA LEU A 13 -22.11 -12.43 -15.96
C LEU A 13 -22.33 -12.25 -14.44
N LYS A 14 -21.28 -11.86 -13.71
CA LYS A 14 -21.41 -11.47 -12.31
C LYS A 14 -22.03 -10.07 -12.22
N SER A 15 -23.04 -9.89 -11.37
CA SER A 15 -23.61 -8.57 -11.09
C SER A 15 -22.62 -7.68 -10.34
N VAL A 16 -22.52 -6.41 -10.72
CA VAL A 16 -21.81 -5.40 -9.92
C VAL A 16 -22.68 -5.06 -8.71
N PRO A 17 -22.21 -5.24 -7.46
CA PRO A 17 -23.00 -4.92 -6.29
C PRO A 17 -23.27 -3.41 -6.22
N ALA A 18 -24.49 -3.04 -5.83
CA ALA A 18 -24.81 -1.65 -5.54
C ALA A 18 -24.00 -1.17 -4.34
N ASN A 19 -23.42 0.02 -4.44
CA ASN A 19 -22.67 0.59 -3.33
C ASN A 19 -23.65 1.08 -2.24
N ALA A 20 -23.61 0.46 -1.06
CA ALA A 20 -24.47 0.85 0.05
C ALA A 20 -23.96 2.13 0.76
N CYS A 21 -22.65 2.41 0.71
CA CYS A 21 -22.01 3.56 1.35
C CYS A 21 -20.80 4.04 0.54
N GLU A 22 -20.68 5.34 0.28
CA GLU A 22 -19.49 5.89 -0.38
C GLU A 22 -18.25 5.72 0.52
N VAL A 23 -17.27 4.96 0.02
CA VAL A 23 -15.97 4.82 0.67
C VAL A 23 -15.10 5.97 0.17
N ILE A 24 -15.12 7.08 0.90
CA ILE A 24 -14.17 8.18 0.68
C ILE A 24 -12.99 7.93 1.61
N PRO A 25 -11.86 7.36 1.15
CA PRO A 25 -10.73 7.06 2.02
C PRO A 25 -10.05 8.33 2.55
N GLY A 26 -10.18 9.45 1.86
CA GLY A 26 -9.43 10.67 2.17
C GLY A 26 -7.94 10.54 1.80
N LYS A 27 -7.13 11.50 2.24
CA LYS A 27 -5.69 11.47 1.98
C LYS A 27 -4.97 10.45 2.85
N VAL A 28 -3.96 9.77 2.29
CA VAL A 28 -3.03 8.93 3.08
C VAL A 28 -2.08 9.85 3.84
N MET A 29 -2.14 9.79 5.16
CA MET A 29 -1.37 10.65 6.05
C MET A 29 -0.10 9.96 6.54
N ARG A 30 -0.14 8.63 6.69
CA ARG A 30 0.97 7.79 7.17
C ARG A 30 0.86 6.37 6.62
N MET A 31 1.95 5.62 6.68
CA MET A 31 2.00 4.21 6.34
C MET A 31 2.59 3.40 7.51
N GLY A 32 2.03 2.22 7.77
CA GLY A 32 2.57 1.28 8.76
C GLY A 32 3.16 0.07 8.07
N TYR A 33 4.43 -0.22 8.31
CA TYR A 33 5.12 -1.36 7.73
C TYR A 33 5.21 -2.52 8.72
N GLN A 34 4.96 -3.73 8.24
CA GLN A 34 5.03 -4.96 9.02
C GLN A 34 5.60 -6.08 8.16
N LEU A 35 6.26 -7.06 8.76
CA LEU A 35 6.57 -8.30 8.07
C LEU A 35 5.28 -9.10 7.82
N LEU A 36 5.10 -9.61 6.60
CA LEU A 36 3.90 -10.37 6.22
C LEU A 36 3.68 -11.62 7.10
N SER A 37 4.76 -12.21 7.62
CA SER A 37 4.70 -13.36 8.53
C SER A 37 4.23 -13.03 9.95
N GLY A 38 4.20 -11.75 10.33
CA GLY A 38 3.79 -11.31 11.67
C GLY A 38 2.41 -10.66 11.73
N SER A 39 1.65 -10.68 10.64
CA SER A 39 0.30 -10.12 10.63
C SER A 39 -0.67 -11.02 11.39
N ASP A 40 -1.08 -10.54 12.57
CA ASP A 40 -2.17 -11.12 13.39
C ASP A 40 -3.47 -10.31 13.30
N PHE A 41 -3.48 -9.28 12.46
CA PHE A 41 -4.65 -8.43 12.28
C PHE A 41 -5.75 -9.15 11.49
N THR A 42 -6.97 -8.90 11.93
CA THR A 42 -8.24 -9.35 11.38
C THR A 42 -9.14 -8.13 11.27
N GLU A 43 -10.21 -8.20 10.49
CA GLU A 43 -11.14 -7.08 10.35
C GLU A 43 -11.74 -6.63 11.69
N ALA A 44 -11.83 -7.53 12.67
CA ALA A 44 -12.37 -7.25 14.00
C ALA A 44 -11.37 -6.52 14.91
N ASN A 45 -10.09 -6.87 14.87
CA ASN A 45 -9.09 -6.30 15.79
C ASN A 45 -8.36 -5.08 15.21
N ILE A 46 -8.39 -4.85 13.89
CA ILE A 46 -7.71 -3.72 13.25
C ILE A 46 -8.30 -2.36 13.66
N ILE A 47 -9.54 -2.34 14.17
CA ILE A 47 -10.19 -1.12 14.67
C ILE A 47 -9.89 -0.83 16.15
N THR A 48 -9.15 -1.69 16.84
CA THR A 48 -8.93 -1.62 18.30
C THR A 48 -7.56 -1.06 18.66
N GLU A 49 -7.51 -0.12 19.60
CA GLU A 49 -6.27 0.52 20.03
C GLU A 49 -5.27 -0.47 20.64
N ALA A 50 -5.77 -1.39 21.48
CA ALA A 50 -4.93 -2.37 22.17
C ALA A 50 -4.13 -3.26 21.21
N ALA A 51 -4.72 -3.67 20.08
CA ALA A 51 -4.02 -4.45 19.07
C ALA A 51 -2.87 -3.67 18.44
N TRP A 52 -3.07 -2.38 18.17
CA TRP A 52 -2.03 -1.52 17.63
C TRP A 52 -0.93 -1.20 18.64
N THR A 53 -1.27 -0.90 19.89
CA THR A 53 -0.27 -0.68 20.96
C THR A 53 0.61 -1.92 21.15
N ALA A 54 0.01 -3.12 21.13
CA ALA A 54 0.77 -4.37 21.19
C ALA A 54 1.69 -4.54 19.96
N ALA A 55 1.20 -4.22 18.76
CA ALA A 55 1.99 -4.33 17.54
C ALA A 55 3.13 -3.28 17.44
N LEU A 56 2.96 -2.08 18.00
CA LEU A 56 3.99 -1.04 18.02
C LEU A 56 5.11 -1.33 19.03
N THR A 57 4.77 -1.99 20.14
CA THR A 57 5.72 -2.34 21.21
C THR A 57 6.40 -3.70 21.02
N ALA A 58 5.90 -4.52 20.09
CA ALA A 58 6.48 -5.83 19.80
C ALA A 58 7.95 -5.73 19.36
N ALA A 59 8.72 -6.77 19.69
CA ALA A 59 10.14 -6.90 19.35
C ALA A 59 10.42 -7.93 18.24
N ASP A 60 9.40 -8.65 17.80
CA ASP A 60 9.48 -9.73 16.83
C ASP A 60 8.89 -9.33 15.46
N ALA A 61 8.56 -10.32 14.63
CA ALA A 61 7.98 -10.08 13.31
C ALA A 61 6.62 -9.36 13.33
N LYS A 62 5.96 -9.28 14.49
CA LYS A 62 4.69 -8.58 14.67
C LYS A 62 4.87 -7.07 14.79
N LYS A 63 6.11 -6.60 14.99
CA LYS A 63 6.43 -5.18 15.12
C LYS A 63 5.94 -4.39 13.91
N ILE A 64 5.21 -3.31 14.18
CA ILE A 64 4.84 -2.33 13.17
C ILE A 64 5.73 -1.10 13.29
N VAL A 65 6.25 -0.66 12.14
CA VAL A 65 7.03 0.58 12.03
C VAL A 65 6.18 1.60 11.28
N LEU A 66 5.88 2.71 11.93
CA LEU A 66 5.10 3.78 11.33
C LEU A 66 6.00 4.81 10.67
N THR A 67 5.58 5.32 9.51
CA THR A 67 6.22 6.49 8.92
C THR A 67 5.85 7.76 9.68
N PRO A 68 6.72 8.78 9.67
CA PRO A 68 6.31 10.16 9.93
C PRO A 68 5.23 10.61 8.94
N PHE A 69 4.77 11.85 9.11
CA PHE A 69 3.73 12.42 8.27
C PHE A 69 4.14 12.42 6.79
N LEU A 70 3.22 11.95 5.95
CA LEU A 70 3.37 11.89 4.50
C LEU A 70 2.60 13.05 3.87
N SER A 71 3.26 13.74 2.95
CA SER A 71 2.61 14.63 2.01
C SER A 71 2.61 14.00 0.62
N ASP A 72 1.50 14.15 -0.09
CA ASP A 72 1.39 13.71 -1.48
C ASP A 72 2.39 14.46 -2.36
N ALA A 73 2.98 13.73 -3.30
CA ALA A 73 3.84 14.29 -4.33
C ALA A 73 3.12 14.20 -5.69
N GLY A 74 2.07 15.01 -5.88
CA GLY A 74 1.18 14.89 -7.04
C GLY A 74 0.16 13.78 -6.85
N ASP A 75 0.01 12.89 -7.83
CA ASP A 75 -0.82 11.67 -7.72
C ASP A 75 -0.04 10.59 -6.96
N PRO A 76 -0.38 10.32 -5.69
CA PRO A 76 0.52 9.59 -4.80
C PRO A 76 0.60 8.10 -5.11
N ILE A 77 -0.39 7.53 -5.79
CA ILE A 77 -0.39 6.15 -6.26
C ILE A 77 -0.91 6.13 -7.70
N THR A 78 -0.04 5.77 -8.63
CA THR A 78 -0.36 5.69 -10.06
C THR A 78 -0.85 4.27 -10.40
N PRO A 79 -1.95 4.11 -11.14
CA PRO A 79 -2.45 2.80 -11.54
C PRO A 79 -1.43 2.08 -12.44
N GLY A 80 -1.45 0.74 -12.39
CA GLY A 80 -0.67 -0.07 -13.32
C GLY A 80 -1.42 -0.23 -14.63
N GLU A 81 -0.71 -0.09 -15.74
CA GLU A 81 -1.30 -0.25 -17.08
C GLU A 81 -1.50 -1.73 -17.43
N PRO A 82 -2.55 -2.07 -18.23
CA PRO A 82 -2.71 -3.41 -18.75
C PRO A 82 -1.63 -3.70 -19.80
N ASN A 83 -1.00 -4.87 -19.71
CA ASN A 83 -0.12 -5.38 -20.76
C ASN A 83 -0.99 -6.06 -21.83
N GLN A 84 -0.84 -5.60 -23.06
CA GLN A 84 -1.63 -6.03 -24.20
C GLN A 84 -0.73 -6.53 -25.34
N THR A 85 -1.19 -7.54 -26.06
CA THR A 85 -0.55 -8.06 -27.27
C THR A 85 -1.43 -7.80 -28.49
N GLY A 86 -0.79 -7.42 -29.59
CA GLY A 86 -1.43 -7.07 -30.86
C GLY A 86 -2.25 -5.78 -30.80
N GLY A 87 -3.15 -5.62 -31.76
CA GLY A 87 -4.05 -4.48 -31.89
C GLY A 87 -3.77 -3.67 -33.15
N ASN A 88 -4.80 -3.42 -33.96
CA ASN A 88 -4.69 -2.82 -35.30
C ASN A 88 -3.70 -3.57 -36.23
N ASP A 89 -3.39 -4.82 -35.89
CA ASP A 89 -2.61 -5.75 -36.67
C ASP A 89 -3.40 -7.07 -36.84
N GLY A 90 -3.16 -7.81 -37.91
CA GLY A 90 -3.88 -9.06 -38.20
C GLY A 90 -3.53 -10.22 -37.26
N THR A 91 -2.84 -9.95 -36.14
CA THR A 91 -2.29 -10.97 -35.24
C THR A 91 -3.27 -11.39 -34.14
N THR A 92 -4.35 -10.63 -33.95
CA THR A 92 -5.38 -10.85 -32.93
C THR A 92 -6.77 -11.04 -33.54
N ALA A 93 -7.66 -11.74 -32.84
CA ALA A 93 -9.03 -11.94 -33.30
C ALA A 93 -9.75 -10.58 -33.44
N MET A 94 -10.32 -10.31 -34.62
CA MET A 94 -10.95 -9.02 -34.96
C MET A 94 -10.00 -7.80 -34.93
N GLY A 95 -8.68 -8.00 -34.86
CA GLY A 95 -7.69 -6.92 -34.76
C GLY A 95 -7.75 -6.15 -33.43
N LEU A 96 -8.42 -6.71 -32.41
CA LEU A 96 -8.55 -6.12 -31.08
C LEU A 96 -7.39 -6.55 -30.18
N PRO A 97 -6.77 -5.62 -29.42
CA PRO A 97 -5.72 -5.97 -28.48
C PRO A 97 -6.23 -6.92 -27.39
N VAL A 98 -5.44 -7.94 -27.07
CA VAL A 98 -5.75 -8.93 -26.02
C VAL A 98 -5.02 -8.56 -24.74
N VAL A 99 -5.75 -8.42 -23.63
CA VAL A 99 -5.16 -8.17 -22.30
C VAL A 99 -4.60 -9.48 -21.74
N GLU A 100 -3.29 -9.53 -21.54
CA GLU A 100 -2.60 -10.71 -21.02
C GLU A 100 -2.34 -10.64 -19.52
N SER A 101 -2.00 -9.45 -19.03
CA SER A 101 -1.67 -9.21 -17.63
C SER A 101 -1.84 -7.75 -17.25
N TYR A 102 -1.66 -7.45 -15.97
CA TYR A 102 -1.66 -6.08 -15.44
C TYR A 102 -0.29 -5.76 -14.87
N GLY A 103 0.16 -4.52 -15.10
CA GLY A 103 1.38 -3.97 -14.52
C GLY A 103 1.26 -3.69 -13.02
N PHE A 104 2.40 -3.32 -12.41
CA PHE A 104 2.47 -2.87 -11.03
C PHE A 104 1.98 -1.43 -10.89
N SER A 105 1.53 -1.06 -9.69
CA SER A 105 1.22 0.34 -9.35
C SER A 105 2.39 0.94 -8.58
N SER A 106 2.83 2.14 -8.93
CA SER A 106 3.89 2.85 -8.20
C SER A 106 3.31 3.89 -7.25
N GLY A 107 3.83 3.91 -6.02
CA GLY A 107 3.54 4.94 -5.03
C GLY A 107 4.70 5.94 -4.91
N LEU A 108 4.37 7.23 -4.80
CA LEU A 108 5.31 8.31 -4.54
C LEU A 108 4.75 9.26 -3.47
N PHE A 109 5.42 9.30 -2.32
CA PHE A 109 5.11 10.21 -1.23
C PHE A 109 6.34 11.01 -0.81
N GLN A 110 6.12 12.09 -0.07
CA GLN A 110 7.18 12.85 0.60
C GLN A 110 7.02 12.74 2.11
N ILE A 111 8.06 12.27 2.79
CA ILE A 111 8.12 12.24 4.26
C ILE A 111 8.55 13.64 4.72
N MET A 112 7.74 14.27 5.56
CA MET A 112 8.00 15.61 6.10
C MET A 112 8.53 15.56 7.54
N GLY A 113 9.55 16.37 7.83
CA GLY A 113 9.97 16.65 9.21
C GLY A 113 10.58 15.46 9.96
N ALA A 114 11.06 14.45 9.24
CA ALA A 114 11.72 13.28 9.82
C ALA A 114 13.16 13.60 10.25
N SER A 115 13.61 13.02 11.36
CA SER A 115 15.02 13.04 11.75
C SER A 115 15.84 12.05 10.92
N SER A 116 17.16 12.26 10.85
CA SER A 116 18.07 11.32 10.15
C SER A 116 17.95 9.90 10.68
N ALA A 117 17.84 9.73 12.01
CA ALA A 117 17.66 8.43 12.64
C ALA A 117 16.35 7.73 12.22
N GLN A 118 15.25 8.48 12.06
CA GLN A 118 13.99 7.92 11.56
C GLN A 118 14.10 7.48 10.10
N ILE A 119 14.78 8.28 9.27
CA ILE A 119 15.00 7.94 7.87
C ILE A 119 15.90 6.72 7.73
N ASP A 120 16.95 6.59 8.54
CA ASP A 120 17.82 5.41 8.52
C ASP A 120 17.08 4.14 8.96
N ALA A 121 16.22 4.25 9.99
CA ALA A 121 15.36 3.15 10.40
C ALA A 121 14.40 2.73 9.27
N LEU A 122 13.78 3.69 8.58
CA LEU A 122 12.89 3.37 7.45
C LEU A 122 13.65 2.83 6.23
N ARG A 123 14.88 3.31 5.97
CA ARG A 123 15.74 2.77 4.90
C ARG A 123 16.09 1.31 5.13
N SER A 124 16.20 0.86 6.38
CA SER A 124 16.42 -0.55 6.71
C SER A 124 15.30 -1.48 6.19
N LEU A 125 14.07 -0.97 6.02
CA LEU A 125 12.93 -1.72 5.48
C LEU A 125 13.11 -2.10 4.01
N THR A 126 13.96 -1.38 3.27
CA THR A 126 14.28 -1.65 1.86
C THR A 126 14.69 -3.12 1.68
N GLY A 127 15.54 -3.65 2.57
CA GLY A 127 16.02 -5.03 2.49
C GLY A 127 14.92 -6.10 2.61
N ALA A 128 13.83 -5.81 3.32
CA ALA A 128 12.69 -6.73 3.45
C ALA A 128 11.70 -6.67 2.26
N SER A 129 11.78 -5.59 1.46
CA SER A 129 10.87 -5.33 0.34
C SER A 129 11.49 -5.58 -1.04
N ILE A 130 12.80 -5.80 -1.11
CA ILE A 130 13.54 -6.02 -2.36
C ILE A 130 13.04 -7.29 -3.07
N ALA A 131 12.64 -7.14 -4.33
CA ALA A 131 12.09 -8.21 -5.16
C ALA A 131 13.13 -9.08 -5.88
N LEU A 132 14.38 -9.18 -5.39
CA LEU A 132 15.50 -9.81 -6.11
C LEU A 132 15.36 -11.33 -6.28
N SER A 133 14.60 -12.03 -5.42
CA SER A 133 14.55 -13.51 -5.43
C SER A 133 13.23 -14.15 -4.94
N GLY A 134 12.14 -13.38 -4.81
CA GLY A 134 10.90 -13.97 -4.31
C GLY A 134 9.77 -12.98 -3.99
N PRO A 135 8.66 -13.48 -3.39
CA PRO A 135 7.60 -12.62 -2.89
C PRO A 135 8.17 -11.68 -1.81
N THR A 136 7.68 -10.43 -1.78
CA THR A 136 8.06 -9.48 -0.74
C THR A 136 7.74 -10.05 0.63
N ARG A 137 8.56 -9.71 1.63
CA ARG A 137 8.31 -10.06 3.03
C ARG A 137 7.68 -8.90 3.79
N LEU A 138 7.54 -7.74 3.15
CA LEU A 138 7.02 -6.53 3.75
C LEU A 138 5.61 -6.26 3.26
N GLY A 139 4.74 -5.88 4.18
CA GLY A 139 3.43 -5.34 3.88
C GLY A 139 3.25 -3.96 4.50
N THR A 140 2.25 -3.23 4.00
CA THR A 140 1.91 -1.90 4.49
C THR A 140 0.42 -1.75 4.80
N TYR A 141 0.11 -0.97 5.84
CA TYR A 141 -1.22 -0.46 6.14
C TYR A 141 -1.28 1.02 5.76
N LEU A 142 -2.37 1.42 5.12
CA LEU A 142 -2.59 2.82 4.72
C LEU A 142 -3.38 3.53 5.80
N PHE A 143 -2.79 4.54 6.44
CA PHE A 143 -3.51 5.37 7.41
C PHE A 143 -4.00 6.63 6.73
N CYS A 144 -5.31 6.79 6.64
CA CYS A 144 -5.95 7.89 5.96
C CYS A 144 -6.66 8.84 6.93
N GLU A 145 -7.04 10.00 6.42
CA GLU A 145 -7.82 10.99 7.16
C GLU A 145 -9.13 10.42 7.74
N GLY A 146 -9.49 10.94 8.92
CA GLY A 146 -10.69 10.50 9.64
C GLY A 146 -10.54 9.13 10.32
N ASP A 147 -9.32 8.81 10.77
CA ASP A 147 -8.97 7.59 11.50
C ASP A 147 -9.29 6.30 10.72
N LYS A 148 -9.06 6.31 9.41
CA LYS A 148 -9.31 5.17 8.53
C LYS A 148 -8.04 4.37 8.26
N ILE A 149 -8.18 3.06 8.24
CA ILE A 149 -7.09 2.10 8.01
C ILE A 149 -7.44 1.25 6.79
N GLY A 150 -6.64 1.38 5.74
CA GLY A 150 -6.69 0.54 4.55
C GLY A 150 -5.92 -0.76 4.75
N SER A 151 -6.60 -1.89 4.54
CA SER A 151 -6.02 -3.24 4.63
C SER A 151 -6.74 -4.20 3.69
N ILE A 152 -6.23 -5.42 3.51
CA ILE A 152 -6.90 -6.48 2.73
C ILE A 152 -7.32 -7.58 3.71
N GLY A 153 -8.61 -7.63 4.06
CA GLY A 153 -9.13 -8.58 5.06
C GLY A 153 -8.46 -8.47 6.43
N GLY A 154 -8.11 -7.24 6.85
CA GLY A 154 -7.35 -6.97 8.08
C GLY A 154 -5.83 -7.17 7.95
N LYS A 155 -5.34 -7.71 6.83
CA LYS A 155 -3.90 -7.97 6.61
C LYS A 155 -3.22 -6.82 5.86
N PRO A 156 -1.89 -6.66 6.00
CA PRO A 156 -1.17 -5.60 5.33
C PRO A 156 -1.10 -5.88 3.83
N ILE A 157 -1.11 -4.81 3.03
CA ILE A 157 -0.99 -4.86 1.58
C ILE A 157 0.47 -5.16 1.23
N PRO A 158 0.78 -6.23 0.50
CA PRO A 158 2.16 -6.53 0.11
C PRO A 158 2.78 -5.38 -0.67
N VAL A 159 4.00 -4.99 -0.30
CA VAL A 159 4.70 -3.83 -0.90
C VAL A 159 6.11 -4.22 -1.31
N TYR A 160 6.54 -3.75 -2.47
CA TYR A 160 7.82 -4.05 -3.09
C TYR A 160 8.66 -2.78 -3.24
N ASN A 161 9.99 -2.95 -3.21
CA ASN A 161 10.97 -1.90 -3.51
C ASN A 161 10.72 -0.59 -2.75
N VAL A 162 10.39 -0.69 -1.46
CA VAL A 162 10.25 0.47 -0.58
C VAL A 162 11.61 1.12 -0.46
N THR A 163 11.74 2.33 -1.00
CA THR A 163 13.00 3.06 -1.07
C THR A 163 12.78 4.50 -0.61
N ILE A 164 13.71 5.01 0.18
CA ILE A 164 13.72 6.40 0.64
C ILE A 164 15.01 7.02 0.16
N SER A 165 14.90 7.88 -0.86
CA SER A 165 16.05 8.56 -1.43
C SER A 165 16.51 9.71 -0.54
N ASP A 166 17.60 10.36 -0.94
CA ASP A 166 18.14 11.51 -0.22
C ASP A 166 17.16 12.68 -0.15
N PRO A 167 17.30 13.53 0.88
CA PRO A 167 16.37 14.62 1.09
C PRO A 167 16.45 15.61 -0.05
N THR A 168 15.29 16.10 -0.46
CA THR A 168 15.22 17.35 -1.21
C THR A 168 15.44 18.49 -0.23
N LEU A 169 16.61 19.12 -0.31
CA LEU A 169 16.93 20.32 0.44
C LEU A 169 16.23 21.50 -0.22
N GLY A 170 15.12 21.94 0.36
CA GLY A 170 14.48 23.19 -0.05
C GLY A 170 15.28 24.42 0.41
N GLY A 171 15.08 25.55 -0.26
CA GLY A 171 15.66 26.84 0.16
C GLY A 171 15.18 27.30 1.54
N ARG A 172 15.70 28.45 2.01
CA ARG A 172 15.41 29.01 3.34
C ARG A 172 13.90 28.99 3.68
N GLY A 173 13.53 28.29 4.75
CA GLY A 173 12.15 28.19 5.23
C GLY A 173 11.31 27.05 4.63
N LYS A 174 11.89 26.20 3.78
CA LYS A 174 11.24 24.96 3.31
C LYS A 174 11.62 23.79 4.20
N ALA A 175 10.66 22.93 4.49
CA ALA A 175 10.90 21.68 5.21
C ALA A 175 11.80 20.76 4.38
N VAL A 176 12.64 19.99 5.08
CA VAL A 176 13.39 18.90 4.47
C VAL A 176 12.43 17.76 4.19
N ASN A 177 12.33 17.37 2.93
CA ASN A 177 11.43 16.30 2.48
C ASN A 177 12.23 15.12 1.94
N TYR A 178 11.88 13.91 2.35
CA TYR A 178 12.48 12.68 1.83
C TYR A 178 11.48 11.97 0.91
N PRO A 179 11.82 11.73 -0.37
CA PRO A 179 10.92 11.02 -1.27
C PRO A 179 10.89 9.52 -0.90
N LEU A 180 9.69 9.02 -0.65
CA LEU A 180 9.37 7.61 -0.44
C LEU A 180 8.78 7.04 -1.73
N ARG A 181 9.39 5.98 -2.25
CA ARG A 181 8.93 5.25 -3.43
C ARG A 181 8.66 3.81 -3.08
N PHE A 182 7.63 3.23 -3.66
CA PHE A 182 7.34 1.81 -3.53
C PHE A 182 6.48 1.32 -4.70
N ASN A 183 6.32 0.01 -4.80
CA ASN A 183 5.50 -0.65 -5.80
C ASN A 183 4.50 -1.59 -5.13
N PHE A 184 3.25 -1.54 -5.57
CA PHE A 184 2.23 -2.53 -5.24
C PHE A 184 2.14 -3.59 -6.34
N PRO A 185 1.76 -4.83 -5.98
CA PRO A 185 1.49 -5.86 -6.97
C PRO A 185 0.32 -5.46 -7.88
N ALA A 186 0.24 -6.10 -9.04
CA ALA A 186 -0.87 -5.92 -9.96
C ALA A 186 -2.21 -6.21 -9.25
N LEU A 187 -3.21 -5.35 -9.49
CA LEU A 187 -4.55 -5.44 -8.91
C LEU A 187 -4.59 -5.49 -7.37
N TRP A 188 -3.63 -4.85 -6.69
CA TRP A 188 -3.57 -4.79 -5.22
C TRP A 188 -4.84 -4.23 -4.56
N SER A 189 -5.65 -3.44 -5.27
CA SER A 189 -6.92 -2.89 -4.79
C SER A 189 -8.02 -3.96 -4.67
N LYS A 190 -7.82 -5.17 -5.19
CA LYS A 190 -8.79 -6.26 -5.08
C LYS A 190 -8.91 -6.71 -3.61
N GLY A 191 -10.08 -6.45 -3.03
CA GLY A 191 -10.35 -6.79 -1.62
C GLY A 191 -9.79 -5.76 -0.63
N LEU A 192 -9.35 -4.59 -1.10
CA LEU A 192 -8.99 -3.48 -0.23
C LEU A 192 -10.24 -2.97 0.50
N THR A 193 -10.16 -2.91 1.82
CA THR A 193 -11.20 -2.39 2.69
C THR A 193 -10.64 -1.30 3.58
N PHE A 194 -11.43 -0.26 3.81
CA PHE A 194 -11.12 0.81 4.75
C PHE A 194 -11.97 0.64 6.01
N HIS A 195 -11.30 0.49 7.15
CA HIS A 195 -11.95 0.36 8.45
C HIS A 195 -11.76 1.67 9.22
N LYS A 196 -12.83 2.22 9.79
CA LYS A 196 -12.72 3.34 10.72
C LYS A 196 -12.27 2.80 12.08
N ALA A 197 -11.15 3.28 12.59
CA ALA A 197 -10.67 2.94 13.91
C ALA A 197 -11.57 3.54 15.00
N ASN A 198 -11.67 2.84 16.13
CA ASN A 198 -12.40 3.32 17.31
C ASN A 198 -11.57 4.23 18.22
N PHE A 199 -10.37 4.60 17.76
CA PHE A 199 -9.39 5.40 18.49
C PHE A 199 -8.77 6.42 17.53
N SER A 200 -8.17 7.47 18.08
CA SER A 200 -7.45 8.43 17.25
C SER A 200 -6.09 7.87 16.87
N LEU A 201 -5.86 7.70 15.57
CA LEU A 201 -4.57 7.28 15.04
C LEU A 201 -3.46 8.28 15.42
N ASN A 202 -3.79 9.57 15.50
CA ASN A 202 -2.82 10.60 15.88
C ASN A 202 -2.40 10.51 17.35
N ALA A 203 -3.31 10.10 18.25
CA ALA A 203 -3.02 9.96 19.67
C ALA A 203 -2.11 8.76 19.95
N LEU A 204 -2.37 7.62 19.30
CA LEU A 204 -1.58 6.39 19.45
C LEU A 204 -0.09 6.60 19.11
N ILE A 205 0.21 7.55 18.22
CA ILE A 205 1.55 7.73 17.63
C ILE A 205 2.38 8.77 18.40
N ASN A 206 1.73 9.63 19.19
CA ASN A 206 2.38 10.64 20.02
C ASN A 206 2.42 10.24 21.51
N ALA A 207 1.90 9.07 21.87
CA ALA A 207 1.97 8.47 23.20
C ALA A 207 3.31 7.77 23.42
#